data_AF-A0A9D6MEP1-F1
#
_entry.id   AF-A0A9D6MEP1-F1
#
_cell.length_a   1.000
_cell.length_b   1.000
_cell.length_c   1.000
_cell.angle_alpha   90.00
_cell.angle_beta   90.00
_cell.angle_gamma   90.00
#
_symmetry.space_group_name_H-M   'P 1'
#
loop_
_entity.id
_entity.type
_entity.pdbx_description
1 polymer ?
#
loop_
_entity_poly.entity_id
_entity_poly.type
_entity_poly.pdbx_seq_one_letter_code
_entity_poly.pdbx_strand_id
1 'polypeptide(L)'
;MADLKIDLRKEILGGVRREFIEALDRDEQAAVEAATGEMGNKPDAVKLGWLRMRTKESWTKQRYTVTVGRAFEKLRRMVQDHETGSAQER
;
A
#
# COMPACT_ATOMS: atom_id res chain seq x y z
N MET A 1 -24.37 10.65 2.42
CA MET A 1 -23.08 10.26 3.01
C MET A 1 -22.20 9.75 1.88
N ALA A 2 -21.57 10.67 1.16
CA ALA A 2 -20.91 10.37 -0.10
C ALA A 2 -19.40 10.21 0.11
N ASP A 3 -18.89 9.05 -0.30
CA ASP A 3 -17.59 8.89 -0.95
C ASP A 3 -16.32 9.35 -0.20
N LEU A 4 -16.17 8.94 1.06
CA LEU A 4 -14.85 8.78 1.71
C LEU A 4 -14.15 7.47 1.29
N LYS A 5 -14.49 6.96 0.10
CA LYS A 5 -13.53 6.17 -0.69
C LYS A 5 -12.54 7.18 -1.27
N ILE A 6 -11.74 7.76 -0.38
CA ILE A 6 -10.44 8.30 -0.78
C ILE A 6 -9.86 7.22 -1.67
N ASP A 7 -9.70 7.55 -2.96
CA ASP A 7 -9.11 6.67 -3.94
C ASP A 7 -7.64 6.63 -3.55
N LEU A 8 -7.33 5.88 -2.49
CA LEU A 8 -6.02 5.80 -1.86
C LEU A 8 -4.99 5.43 -2.92
N ARG A 9 -5.45 4.68 -3.94
CA ARG A 9 -4.68 4.36 -5.14
C ARG A 9 -4.34 5.62 -5.94
N LYS A 10 -5.31 6.48 -6.26
CA LYS A 10 -5.09 7.78 -6.91
C LYS A 10 -4.30 8.77 -6.06
N GLU A 11 -4.44 8.74 -4.74
CA GLU A 11 -3.64 9.59 -3.85
C GLU A 11 -2.19 9.09 -3.81
N ILE A 12 -1.94 7.81 -3.51
CA ILE A 12 -0.60 7.20 -3.49
C ILE A 12 0.09 7.34 -4.86
N LEU A 13 -0.62 7.10 -5.97
CA LEU A 13 -0.08 7.22 -7.33
C LEU A 13 -0.05 8.65 -7.85
N GLY A 14 -0.93 9.53 -7.36
CA GLY A 14 -1.11 10.90 -7.83
C GLY A 14 -0.22 11.93 -7.13
N GLY A 15 0.66 11.49 -6.23
CA GLY A 15 1.66 12.36 -5.60
C GLY A 15 1.61 12.40 -4.08
N VAL A 16 0.84 11.55 -3.41
CA VAL A 16 0.89 11.36 -1.95
C VAL A 16 2.14 10.55 -1.59
N ARG A 17 3.24 11.27 -1.76
CA ARG A 17 4.53 11.24 -1.11
C ARG A 17 5.14 9.85 -0.86
N ARG A 18 6.24 9.63 -1.56
CA ARG A 18 7.21 8.55 -1.36
C ARG A 18 7.50 8.28 0.13
N GLU A 19 7.44 9.31 0.97
CA GLU A 19 7.61 9.23 2.43
C GLU A 19 6.68 8.21 3.12
N PHE A 20 5.42 8.09 2.69
CA PHE A 20 4.49 7.13 3.30
C PHE A 20 4.82 5.69 2.91
N ILE A 21 5.27 5.48 1.67
CA ILE A 21 5.76 4.17 1.22
C ILE A 21 7.07 3.85 1.94
N GLU A 22 7.96 4.83 2.12
CA GLU A 22 9.23 4.67 2.84
C GLU A 22 9.03 4.33 4.32
N ALA A 23 7.91 4.74 4.93
CA ALA A 23 7.53 4.39 6.30
C ALA A 23 6.99 2.96 6.46
N LEU A 24 6.68 2.26 5.36
CA LEU A 24 6.27 0.85 5.38
C LEU A 24 7.48 -0.07 5.53
N ASP A 25 7.24 -1.26 6.09
CA ASP A 25 8.27 -2.29 6.16
C ASP A 25 8.61 -2.86 4.78
N ARG A 26 9.76 -3.52 4.63
CA ARG A 26 10.27 -3.96 3.31
C ARG A 26 9.29 -4.90 2.58
N ASP A 27 8.61 -5.77 3.34
CA ASP A 27 7.57 -6.65 2.83
C ASP A 27 6.28 -5.90 2.46
N GLU A 28 5.91 -4.89 3.23
CA GLU A 28 4.72 -4.06 3.03
C GLU A 28 4.90 -3.17 1.79
N GLN A 29 6.08 -2.58 1.62
CA GLN A 29 6.48 -1.86 0.42
C GLN A 29 6.36 -2.74 -0.82
N ALA A 30 6.98 -3.92 -0.80
CA ALA A 30 6.93 -4.84 -1.93
C ALA A 30 5.49 -5.27 -2.24
N ALA A 31 4.68 -5.53 -1.23
CA ALA A 31 3.27 -5.90 -1.39
C ALA A 31 2.44 -4.75 -2.01
N VAL A 32 2.66 -3.51 -1.58
CA VAL A 32 2.01 -2.32 -2.15
C VAL A 32 2.44 -2.09 -3.58
N GLU A 33 3.74 -2.16 -3.89
CA GLU A 33 4.27 -2.06 -5.27
C GLU A 33 3.63 -3.12 -6.19
N ALA A 34 3.50 -4.36 -5.72
CA ALA A 34 2.86 -5.43 -6.47
C ALA A 34 1.35 -5.20 -6.68
N ALA A 35 0.68 -4.52 -5.73
CA ALA A 35 -0.75 -4.23 -5.77
C ALA A 35 -1.11 -2.99 -6.58
N THR A 36 -0.20 -2.00 -6.65
CA THR A 36 -0.37 -0.73 -7.38
C THR A 36 0.19 -0.79 -8.81
N GLY A 37 1.04 -1.77 -9.13
CA GLY A 37 1.52 -2.01 -10.48
C GLY A 37 0.44 -2.40 -11.49
N GLU A 38 0.82 -2.43 -12.78
CA GLU A 38 -0.09 -2.63 -13.92
C GLU A 38 -0.88 -3.96 -13.89
N MET A 39 -0.43 -4.95 -13.11
CA MET A 39 -1.08 -6.26 -13.01
C MET A 39 -2.32 -6.29 -12.08
N GLY A 40 -2.77 -5.17 -11.51
CA GLY A 40 -3.96 -5.08 -10.66
C GLY A 40 -3.80 -5.68 -9.25
N ASN A 41 -4.89 -5.87 -8.48
CA ASN A 41 -4.79 -6.21 -7.05
C ASN A 41 -4.81 -7.72 -6.72
N LYS A 42 -5.09 -8.61 -7.69
CA LYS A 42 -5.25 -10.05 -7.40
C LYS A 42 -3.89 -10.74 -7.21
N PRO A 43 -3.74 -11.62 -6.20
CA PRO A 43 -2.52 -12.42 -6.03
C PRO A 43 -2.48 -13.57 -7.04
N ASP A 44 -1.68 -13.38 -8.09
CA ASP A 44 -1.39 -14.39 -9.13
C ASP A 44 0.03 -14.94 -8.96
N ALA A 45 0.30 -16.10 -9.59
CA ALA A 45 1.59 -16.78 -9.50
C ALA A 45 2.77 -15.86 -9.88
N VAL A 46 2.57 -14.96 -10.85
CA VAL A 46 3.58 -13.98 -11.29
C VAL A 46 3.92 -13.00 -10.16
N LYS A 47 2.91 -12.43 -9.47
CA LYS A 47 3.14 -11.51 -8.35
C LYS A 47 3.82 -12.19 -7.18
N LEU A 48 3.36 -13.38 -6.81
CA LEU A 48 3.98 -14.15 -5.74
C LEU A 48 5.43 -14.52 -6.09
N GLY A 49 5.70 -14.83 -7.37
CA GLY A 49 7.05 -15.06 -7.89
C GLY A 49 7.93 -13.81 -7.82
N TRP A 50 7.43 -12.66 -8.25
CA TRP A 50 8.14 -11.38 -8.17
C TRP A 50 8.44 -10.97 -6.73
N LEU A 51 7.45 -11.09 -5.83
CA LEU A 51 7.61 -10.82 -4.39
C LEU A 51 8.68 -11.72 -3.78
N ARG A 52 8.66 -13.01 -4.12
CA ARG A 52 9.71 -13.95 -3.69
C ARG A 52 11.09 -13.54 -4.19
N MET A 53 11.21 -13.06 -5.43
CA MET A 53 12.49 -12.59 -5.96
C MET A 53 13.00 -11.32 -5.25
N ARG A 54 12.08 -10.41 -4.88
CA ARG A 54 12.37 -9.11 -4.27
C ARG A 54 12.67 -9.21 -2.77
N THR A 55 11.88 -9.95 -2.01
CA THR A 55 12.05 -10.08 -0.55
C THR A 55 12.88 -11.29 -0.14
N LYS A 56 13.19 -12.19 -1.08
CA LYS A 56 13.88 -13.47 -0.85
C LYS A 56 13.11 -14.44 0.05
N GLU A 57 11.81 -14.21 0.23
CA GLU A 57 10.94 -15.04 1.05
C GLU A 57 9.85 -15.76 0.25
N SER A 58 9.29 -16.82 0.83
CA SER A 58 8.13 -17.50 0.24
C SER A 58 6.85 -16.69 0.47
N TRP A 59 6.13 -16.41 -0.61
CA TRP A 59 4.84 -15.70 -0.59
C TRP A 59 3.69 -16.62 -0.96
N THR A 60 2.67 -16.65 -0.11
CA THR A 60 1.39 -17.29 -0.38
C THR A 60 0.33 -16.23 -0.69
N LYS A 61 -0.77 -16.63 -1.33
CA LYS A 61 -1.92 -15.74 -1.56
C LYS A 61 -2.42 -15.13 -0.24
N GLN A 62 -2.45 -15.94 0.83
CA GLN A 62 -2.87 -15.48 2.16
C GLN A 62 -1.89 -14.46 2.74
N ARG A 63 -0.57 -14.73 2.71
CA ARG A 63 0.45 -13.77 3.17
C ARG A 63 0.33 -12.46 2.42
N TYR A 64 0.22 -12.52 1.08
CA TYR A 64 0.01 -11.33 0.25
C TYR A 64 -1.20 -10.53 0.70
N THR A 65 -2.39 -11.15 0.77
CA THR A 65 -3.62 -10.44 1.13
C THR A 65 -3.51 -9.78 2.50
N VAL A 66 -2.94 -10.47 3.49
CA VAL A 66 -2.74 -9.93 4.84
C VAL A 66 -1.75 -8.76 4.83
N THR A 67 -0.61 -8.91 4.17
CA THR A 67 0.42 -7.86 4.12
C THR A 67 -0.06 -6.62 3.37
N VAL A 68 -0.74 -6.81 2.23
CA VAL A 68 -1.37 -5.72 1.48
C VAL A 68 -2.41 -5.02 2.36
N GLY A 69 -3.30 -5.77 3.02
CA GLY A 69 -4.31 -5.19 3.90
C GLY A 69 -3.70 -4.34 5.01
N ARG A 70 -2.66 -4.85 5.69
CA ARG A 70 -1.93 -4.11 6.73
C ARG A 70 -1.26 -2.86 6.18
N ALA A 71 -0.60 -2.96 5.03
CA ALA A 71 0.09 -1.83 4.42
C ALA A 71 -0.91 -0.72 4.02
N PHE A 72 -2.03 -1.07 3.39
CA PHE A 72 -3.08 -0.10 3.04
C PHE A 72 -3.71 0.53 4.28
N GLU A 73 -3.92 -0.21 5.36
CA GLU A 73 -4.42 0.33 6.62
C GLU A 73 -3.44 1.33 7.27
N LYS A 74 -2.14 0.99 7.28
CA LYS A 74 -1.09 1.91 7.75
C LYS A 74 -1.05 3.19 6.92
N LEU A 75 -1.03 3.07 5.59
CA LEU A 75 -1.02 4.22 4.68
C LEU A 75 -2.26 5.10 4.91
N ARG A 76 -3.44 4.49 5.04
CA ARG A 76 -4.68 5.22 5.35
C ARG A 76 -4.56 6.00 6.65
N ARG A 77 -4.03 5.38 7.71
CA ARG A 77 -3.84 6.04 9.01
C ARG A 77 -2.86 7.20 8.91
N MET A 78 -1.75 7.04 8.19
CA MET A 78 -0.76 8.09 7.99
C MET A 78 -1.33 9.27 7.19
N VAL A 79 -2.13 9.02 6.16
CA VAL A 79 -2.83 10.07 5.40
C VAL A 79 -3.81 10.80 6.31
N GLN A 80 -4.64 10.08 7.08
CA GLN A 80 -5.59 10.69 8.01
C GLN A 80 -4.90 11.53 9.10
N ASP A 81 -3.78 11.06 9.64
CA ASP A 81 -2.99 11.79 10.63
C ASP A 81 -2.39 13.07 10.03
N HIS A 82 -1.86 12.99 8.81
CA HIS A 82 -1.33 14.14 8.08
C HIS A 82 -2.41 15.17 7.74
N GLU A 83 -3.62 14.74 7.32
CA GLU A 83 -4.75 15.63 7.09
C GLU A 83 -5.25 16.30 8.38
N THR A 84 -5.27 15.57 9.50
CA THR A 84 -5.71 16.08 10.80
C THR A 84 -4.70 17.08 11.39
N GLY A 85 -3.40 16.82 11.25
CA GLY A 85 -2.35 17.76 11.63
C GLY A 85 -2.34 19.02 10.77
N SER A 86 -2.57 18.88 9.46
CA SER A 86 -2.67 20.02 8.53
C SER A 86 -3.91 20.90 8.77
N ALA A 87 -4.98 20.34 9.34
CA ALA A 87 -6.20 21.07 9.67
C ALA A 87 -6.08 21.90 10.97
N GLN A 88 -5.10 21.59 11.83
CA GLN A 88 -4.89 22.28 13.10
C GLN A 88 -3.92 23.48 13.01
N GLU A 89 -3.23 23.64 11.87
CA GLU A 89 -2.34 24.78 11.58
C GLU A 89 -2.96 25.84 10.65
N ARG A 90 -4.29 25.86 10.47
CA ARG A 90 -5.00 26.91 9.71
C ARG A 90 -5.97 27.73 10.55
#